data_AF-A0AAV0L5N6-F1
#
_entry.id   AF-A0AAV0L5N6-F1
#
_cell.length_a   1.000
_cell.length_b   1.000
_cell.length_c   1.000
_cell.angle_alpha   90.00
_cell.angle_beta   90.00
_cell.angle_gamma   90.00
#
_symmetry.space_group_name_H-M   'P 1'
#
loop_
_entity.id
_entity.type
_entity.pdbx_description
1 polymer ?
#
loop_
_entity_poly.entity_id
_entity_poly.type
_entity_poly.pdbx_seq_one_letter_code
_entity_poly.pdbx_strand_id
1 'polypeptide(L)'
;KVIRSAILTTAYTFDLSGHPISNEQNVSATVFDMGSGHVNPSKVLNPGLVYDIEPDDYIPYLCGLGYSDKQVRMIVQRKVN
;
A
#
# COMPACT_ATOMS: atom_id res chain seq x y z
N LYS A 1 -3.22 -8.23 4.07
CA LYS A 1 -3.22 -9.26 3.00
C LYS A 1 -4.07 -8.81 1.82
N VAL A 2 -3.95 -9.49 0.67
CA VAL A 2 -4.50 -9.25 -0.70
C VAL A 2 -5.53 -8.15 -0.94
N ILE A 3 -6.50 -7.93 -0.03
CA ILE A 3 -7.46 -6.81 -0.07
C ILE A 3 -6.76 -5.47 -0.25
N ARG A 4 -5.68 -5.20 0.51
CA ARG A 4 -4.91 -3.95 0.35
C ARG A 4 -4.35 -3.83 -1.06
N SER A 5 -3.78 -4.91 -1.59
CA SER A 5 -3.26 -4.92 -2.95
C SER A 5 -4.36 -4.66 -3.97
N ALA A 6 -5.51 -5.33 -3.85
CA ALA A 6 -6.62 -5.15 -4.77
C ALA A 6 -7.15 -3.70 -4.79
N ILE A 7 -7.24 -3.06 -3.63
CA ILE A 7 -7.61 -1.63 -3.53
C ILE A 7 -6.59 -0.75 -4.25
N LEU A 8 -5.30 -0.97 -4.02
CA LEU A 8 -4.23 -0.15 -4.59
C LEU A 8 -4.11 -0.34 -6.11
N THR A 9 -4.11 -1.57 -6.61
CA THR A 9 -3.90 -1.85 -8.04
C THR A 9 -5.11 -1.53 -8.92
N THR A 10 -6.29 -1.38 -8.32
CA THR A 10 -7.53 -1.02 -9.05
C THR A 10 -7.95 0.44 -8.88
N ALA A 11 -7.21 1.20 -8.07
CA ALA A 11 -7.41 2.63 -7.90
C ALA A 11 -7.20 3.38 -9.23
N TYR A 12 -7.83 4.55 -9.36
CA TYR A 12 -7.71 5.41 -10.54
C TYR A 12 -7.14 6.78 -10.17
N THR A 13 -6.44 7.41 -11.11
CA THR A 13 -5.72 8.67 -10.91
C THR A 13 -6.32 9.85 -11.67
N PHE A 14 -7.45 9.64 -12.34
CA PHE A 14 -8.14 10.65 -13.15
C PHE A 14 -9.53 10.98 -12.57
N ASP A 15 -9.93 12.24 -12.68
CA ASP A 15 -11.27 12.68 -12.31
C ASP A 15 -12.33 12.27 -13.37
N LEU A 16 -13.59 12.61 -13.11
CA LEU A 16 -14.70 12.30 -14.02
C LEU A 16 -14.62 13.06 -15.36
N SER A 17 -13.80 14.12 -15.44
CA SER A 17 -13.55 14.89 -16.66
C SER A 17 -12.38 14.34 -17.47
N GLY A 18 -11.69 13.32 -16.97
CA GLY A 18 -10.50 12.73 -17.60
C GLY A 18 -9.20 13.49 -17.34
N HIS A 19 -9.19 14.46 -16.42
CA HIS A 19 -7.97 15.14 -15.98
C HIS A 19 -7.32 14.39 -14.82
N PRO A 20 -5.99 14.48 -14.63
CA PRO A 20 -5.36 13.99 -13.41
C PRO A 20 -6.04 14.61 -12.18
N ILE A 21 -6.26 13.82 -11.14
CA ILE A 21 -6.83 14.32 -9.89
C ILE A 21 -5.90 15.40 -9.32
N SER A 22 -6.47 16.52 -8.90
CA SER A 22 -5.74 17.64 -8.29
C SER A 22 -5.68 17.54 -6.76
N ASN A 23 -4.67 18.14 -6.16
CA ASN A 23 -4.56 18.32 -4.72
C ASN A 23 -5.27 19.62 -4.27
N GLU A 24 -5.17 19.92 -2.97
CA GLU A 24 -5.78 21.09 -2.32
C GLU A 24 -5.29 22.45 -2.89
N GLN A 25 -4.15 22.47 -3.60
CA GLN A 25 -3.59 23.65 -4.28
C GLN A 25 -4.00 23.75 -5.75
N ASN A 26 -4.95 22.92 -6.22
CA ASN A 26 -5.39 22.83 -7.61
C ASN A 26 -4.27 22.49 -8.60
N VAL A 27 -3.25 21.75 -8.17
CA VAL A 27 -2.23 21.17 -9.05
C VAL A 27 -2.35 19.66 -9.07
N SER A 28 -1.83 18.99 -10.13
CA SER A 28 -1.89 17.53 -10.24
C SER A 28 -1.30 16.88 -8.99
N ALA A 29 -2.09 16.03 -8.34
CA ALA A 29 -1.68 15.34 -7.14
C ALA A 29 -0.66 14.25 -7.45
N THR A 30 0.27 14.07 -6.52
CA THR A 30 1.39 13.14 -6.60
C THR A 30 1.09 11.86 -5.83
N VAL A 31 1.99 10.88 -5.93
CA VAL A 31 1.93 9.65 -5.13
C VAL A 31 1.99 9.91 -3.62
N PHE A 32 2.53 11.06 -3.18
CA PHE A 32 2.54 11.43 -1.77
C PHE A 32 1.21 12.01 -1.30
N ASP A 33 0.39 12.52 -2.23
CA ASP A 33 -0.93 13.08 -1.94
C ASP A 33 -2.01 11.99 -1.92
N MET A 34 -1.97 11.05 -2.87
CA MET A 34 -3.04 10.04 -3.06
C MET A 34 -2.57 8.57 -3.08
N GLY A 35 -1.28 8.29 -2.93
CA GLY A 35 -0.76 6.93 -3.08
C GLY A 35 -1.01 6.40 -4.50
N SER A 36 -1.78 5.32 -4.60
CA SER A 36 -2.14 4.69 -5.88
C SER A 36 -3.34 5.34 -6.59
N GLY A 37 -4.01 6.30 -5.95
CA GLY A 37 -5.17 6.99 -6.49
C GLY A 37 -6.46 6.79 -5.69
N HIS A 38 -7.57 7.21 -6.29
CA HIS A 38 -8.89 7.08 -5.68
C HIS A 38 -9.44 5.66 -5.81
N VAL A 39 -10.09 5.16 -4.76
CA VAL A 39 -10.62 3.79 -4.69
C VAL A 39 -11.67 3.53 -5.78
N ASN A 40 -11.63 2.33 -6.38
CA ASN A 40 -12.65 1.81 -7.28
C ASN A 40 -13.33 0.56 -6.68
N PRO A 41 -14.40 0.70 -5.88
CA PRO A 41 -15.01 -0.42 -5.18
C PRO A 41 -15.46 -1.57 -6.10
N SER A 42 -15.94 -1.24 -7.30
CA SER A 42 -16.43 -2.22 -8.27
C SER A 42 -15.30 -3.11 -8.82
N LYS A 43 -14.09 -2.56 -8.99
CA LYS A 43 -12.94 -3.33 -9.52
C LYS A 43 -12.20 -4.14 -8.45
N VAL A 44 -12.32 -3.79 -7.17
CA VAL A 44 -11.65 -4.52 -6.07
C VAL A 44 -12.04 -6.00 -6.02
N LEU A 45 -13.27 -6.36 -6.44
CA LEU A 45 -13.74 -7.74 -6.42
C LEU A 45 -13.04 -8.65 -7.45
N ASN A 46 -12.49 -8.06 -8.52
CA ASN A 46 -11.73 -8.80 -9.53
C ASN A 46 -10.51 -7.97 -9.98
N PRO A 47 -9.45 -7.92 -9.16
CA PRO A 47 -8.27 -7.10 -9.44
C PRO A 47 -7.34 -7.73 -10.50
N GLY A 48 -7.62 -8.95 -10.95
CA GLY A 48 -6.75 -9.76 -11.82
C GLY A 48 -5.54 -10.31 -11.08
N LEU A 49 -4.66 -9.42 -10.60
CA LEU A 49 -3.46 -9.76 -9.84
C LEU A 49 -3.44 -9.05 -8.48
N VAL A 50 -2.85 -9.72 -7.50
CA VAL A 50 -2.61 -9.18 -6.16
C VAL A 50 -1.17 -9.47 -5.72
N TYR A 51 -0.57 -8.52 -5.03
CA TYR A 51 0.66 -8.70 -4.27
C TYR A 51 0.28 -9.21 -2.88
N ASP A 52 0.38 -10.52 -2.66
CA ASP A 52 0.16 -11.08 -1.32
C ASP A 52 1.41 -10.95 -0.46
N ILE A 53 1.20 -10.80 0.85
CA ILE A 53 2.27 -10.70 1.85
C ILE A 53 1.75 -11.18 3.20
N GLU A 54 2.53 -12.02 3.87
CA GLU A 54 2.26 -12.51 5.21
C GLU A 54 2.95 -11.61 6.26
N PRO A 55 2.44 -11.54 7.51
CA PRO A 55 3.12 -10.81 8.58
C PRO A 55 4.59 -11.20 8.74
N ASP A 56 4.92 -12.47 8.49
CA ASP A 56 6.25 -13.04 8.62
C ASP A 56 7.23 -12.52 7.55
N ASP A 57 6.72 -12.15 6.37
CA ASP A 57 7.51 -11.57 5.28
C ASP A 57 8.04 -10.17 5.63
N TYR A 58 7.44 -9.50 6.63
CA TYR A 58 7.95 -8.22 7.13
C TYR A 58 9.18 -8.37 8.03
N ILE A 59 9.48 -9.56 8.57
CA ILE A 59 10.63 -9.75 9.46
C ILE A 59 11.95 -9.54 8.71
N PRO A 60 12.21 -10.19 7.56
CA PRO A 60 13.42 -9.93 6.78
C PRO A 60 13.56 -8.46 6.36
N TYR A 61 12.45 -7.78 6.06
CA TYR A 61 12.44 -6.35 5.75
C TYR A 61 12.92 -5.51 6.93
N LEU A 62 12.38 -5.75 8.14
CA LEU A 62 12.80 -5.04 9.35
C LEU A 62 14.27 -5.31 9.70
N CYS A 63 14.75 -6.55 9.55
CA CYS A 63 16.15 -6.89 9.73
C CYS A 63 17.05 -6.17 8.70
N GLY A 64 16.61 -6.10 7.45
CA GLY A 64 17.32 -5.38 6.38
C GLY A 64 17.42 -3.86 6.60
N LEU A 65 16.51 -3.28 7.37
CA LEU A 65 16.59 -1.88 7.83
C LEU A 65 17.57 -1.67 8.99
N GLY A 66 18.21 -2.72 9.49
CA GLY A 66 19.19 -2.66 10.59
C GLY A 66 18.59 -2.71 11.99
N TYR A 67 17.33 -3.14 12.14
CA TYR A 67 16.73 -3.35 13.46
C TYR A 67 17.34 -4.58 14.12
N SER A 68 17.69 -4.46 15.41
CA SER A 68 18.11 -5.60 16.22
C SER A 68 16.94 -6.54 16.52
N ASP A 69 17.23 -7.82 16.79
CA ASP A 69 16.22 -8.82 17.15
C ASP A 69 15.33 -8.38 18.32
N LYS A 70 15.90 -7.62 19.27
CA LYS A 70 15.16 -7.02 20.39
C LYS A 70 14.10 -6.03 19.89
N GLN A 71 14.46 -5.15 18.95
CA GLN A 71 13.53 -4.17 18.38
C GLN A 71 12.49 -4.84 17.50
N VAL A 72 12.89 -5.79 16.65
CA VAL A 72 11.95 -6.56 15.82
C VAL A 72 10.95 -7.31 16.71
N ARG A 73 11.41 -7.99 17.77
CA ARG A 73 10.55 -8.65 18.76
C ARG A 73 9.54 -7.70 19.41
N MET A 74 9.90 -6.44 19.66
CA MET A 74 8.97 -5.44 20.19
C MET A 74 7.87 -5.07 19.17
N ILE A 75 8.21 -5.02 17.88
CA ILE A 75 7.28 -4.69 16.80
C ILE A 75 6.34 -5.87 16.52
N VAL A 76 6.89 -7.06 16.29
CA VAL A 76 6.10 -8.25 15.92
C VAL A 76 5.50 -9.00 17.12
N GLN A 77 5.84 -8.59 18.35
CA GLN A 77 5.33 -9.15 19.61
C GLN A 77 5.54 -10.65 19.80
N ARG A 78 6.56 -11.23 19.14
CA ARG A 78 6.96 -12.63 19.25
C ARG A 78 8.47 -12.78 19.09
N LYS A 79 9.01 -13.92 19.52
CA LYS A 79 10.45 -14.20 19.39
C LYS A 79 10.80 -14.35 17.89
N VAL A 80 11.82 -13.61 17.47
CA VAL A 80 12.51 -13.79 16.18
C VAL A 80 13.90 -14.36 16.47
N ASN A 81 14.41 -15.20 15.56
CA ASN A 81 15.66 -15.96 15.73
C ASN A 81 16.81 -15.30 14.97
#